data_AF-D0WI15-F1
#
_entry.id   AF-D0WI15-F1
#
_cell.length_a   1.000
_cell.length_b   1.000
_cell.length_c   1.000
_cell.angle_alpha   90.00
_cell.angle_beta   90.00
_cell.angle_gamma   90.00
#
_symmetry.space_group_name_H-M   'P 1'
#
loop_
_entity.id
_entity.type
_entity.pdbx_description
1 polymer ?
#
loop_
_entity_poly.entity_id
_entity_poly.type
_entity_poly.pdbx_seq_one_letter_code
_entity_poly.pdbx_strand_id
1 'polypeptide(L)'
;MIPFVPAVVPNILQALVLVIVFSLVLAPYMRKHAGAFYLGFLAFSLASFLPAMDANPAFKTVVDLFASCYTGVAFYLVVMFIGALPKRWQAVRRLLAARSELSVIGGIVICAHVVKVVFMVPLSLTFYWGYIWGDAAPYMLLACTVIGAPLLVCFLVPWITSFKAVRKKMRPATWKKVQRLAYPFMALLVAQGILLGMGHAVYVGTDASEFPTYVATSVTYAVMGIAYLALKLHMRFSSSHAKD
;
A
#
# COMPACT_ATOMS: atom_id res chain seq x y z
N MET A 1 8.17 -6.39 10.92
CA MET A 1 9.21 -6.16 9.90
C MET A 1 10.57 -6.15 10.57
N ILE A 2 11.64 -5.98 9.79
CA ILE A 2 13.07 -6.19 10.11
C ILE A 2 13.32 -6.33 11.62
N PRO A 3 13.69 -7.53 12.11
CA PRO A 3 13.63 -7.88 13.53
C PRO A 3 14.56 -7.04 14.42
N PHE A 4 15.50 -6.30 13.83
CA PHE A 4 16.47 -5.46 14.52
C PHE A 4 16.06 -3.98 14.60
N VAL A 5 14.93 -3.59 13.99
CA VAL A 5 14.43 -2.21 14.07
C VAL A 5 13.57 -2.06 15.33
N PRO A 6 13.75 -0.99 16.13
CA PRO A 6 12.95 -0.76 17.33
C PRO A 6 11.44 -0.83 17.03
N ALA A 7 10.68 -1.46 17.92
CA ALA A 7 9.24 -1.69 17.72
C ALA A 7 8.45 -0.39 17.50
N VAL A 8 8.92 0.72 18.07
CA VAL A 8 8.34 2.06 17.91
C VAL A 8 8.33 2.54 16.46
N VAL A 9 9.19 2.02 15.59
CA VAL A 9 9.24 2.41 14.18
C VAL A 9 8.17 1.64 13.40
N PRO A 10 7.13 2.32 12.87
CA PRO A 10 6.07 1.66 12.14
C PRO A 10 6.58 0.83 10.97
N ASN A 11 6.04 -0.38 10.83
CA ASN A 11 6.39 -1.31 9.75
C ASN A 11 6.26 -0.65 8.36
N ILE A 12 5.31 0.27 8.18
CA ILE A 12 5.13 0.99 6.92
C ILE A 12 6.34 1.87 6.55
N LEU A 13 7.05 2.47 7.53
CA LEU A 13 8.25 3.26 7.25
C LEU A 13 9.40 2.36 6.81
N GLN A 14 9.57 1.21 7.48
CA GLN A 14 10.58 0.22 7.11
C GLN A 14 10.36 -0.28 5.67
N ALA A 15 9.10 -0.63 5.35
CA ALA A 15 8.69 -1.03 4.01
C ALA A 15 8.94 0.07 2.98
N LEU A 16 8.63 1.32 3.32
CA LEU A 16 8.77 2.46 2.42
C LEU A 16 10.24 2.71 2.07
N VAL A 17 11.14 2.69 3.05
CA VAL A 17 12.59 2.82 2.82
C VAL A 17 13.07 1.71 1.90
N LEU A 18 12.72 0.46 2.19
CA LEU A 18 13.09 -0.69 1.38
C LEU A 18 12.60 -0.55 -0.06
N VAL A 19 11.31 -0.22 -0.25
CA VAL A 19 10.70 -0.11 -1.57
C VAL A 19 11.25 1.07 -2.35
N ILE A 20 11.57 2.20 -1.71
CA ILE A 20 12.23 3.33 -2.37
C ILE A 20 13.60 2.92 -2.89
N VAL A 21 14.43 2.30 -2.05
CA VAL A 21 15.78 1.84 -2.44
C VAL A 21 15.67 0.81 -3.57
N PHE A 22 14.83 -0.21 -3.39
CA PHE A 22 14.54 -1.23 -4.40
C PHE A 22 14.13 -0.60 -5.74
N SER A 23 13.17 0.35 -5.70
CA SER A 23 12.62 0.97 -6.90
C SER A 23 13.65 1.84 -7.62
N LEU A 24 14.48 2.58 -6.89
CA LEU A 24 15.50 3.44 -7.48
C LEU A 24 16.62 2.64 -8.16
N VAL A 25 17.07 1.56 -7.52
CA VAL A 25 18.13 0.70 -8.04
C VAL A 25 17.64 -0.12 -9.23
N LEU A 26 16.44 -0.69 -9.14
CA LEU A 26 15.96 -1.67 -10.10
C LEU A 26 15.05 -1.10 -11.19
N ALA A 27 14.64 0.18 -11.12
CA ALA A 27 13.80 0.81 -12.16
C ALA A 27 14.29 0.60 -13.60
N PRO A 28 15.59 0.73 -13.93
CA PRO A 28 16.08 0.48 -15.28
C PRO A 28 15.87 -0.97 -15.74
N TYR A 29 16.04 -1.93 -14.83
CA TYR A 29 15.93 -3.37 -15.08
C TYR A 29 14.47 -3.84 -15.12
N MET A 30 13.61 -3.32 -14.24
CA MET A 30 12.17 -3.61 -14.21
C MET A 30 11.51 -3.29 -15.54
N ARG A 31 11.92 -2.22 -16.22
CA ARG A 31 11.34 -1.87 -17.52
C ARG A 31 11.69 -2.88 -18.61
N LYS A 32 12.87 -3.49 -18.55
CA LYS A 32 13.35 -4.48 -19.52
C LYS A 32 12.81 -5.88 -19.23
N HIS A 33 12.77 -6.27 -17.96
CA HIS A 33 12.45 -7.64 -17.52
C HIS A 33 11.28 -7.69 -16.54
N ALA A 34 10.23 -6.88 -16.77
CA ALA A 34 9.08 -6.74 -15.87
C ALA A 34 8.46 -8.09 -15.46
N GLY A 35 8.36 -9.04 -16.40
CA GLY A 35 7.81 -10.36 -16.13
C GLY A 35 8.56 -11.14 -15.04
N ALA A 36 9.90 -11.05 -15.00
CA ALA A 36 10.70 -11.70 -13.97
C ALA A 36 10.41 -11.14 -12.58
N PHE A 37 10.27 -9.81 -12.47
CA PHE A 37 9.90 -9.17 -11.20
C PHE A 37 8.48 -9.54 -10.77
N TYR A 38 7.54 -9.60 -11.72
CA TYR A 38 6.16 -10.00 -11.41
C TYR A 38 6.10 -11.44 -10.90
N LEU A 39 6.81 -12.36 -11.54
CA LEU A 39 6.90 -13.75 -11.11
C LEU A 39 7.58 -13.89 -9.75
N GLY A 40 8.64 -13.13 -9.49
CA GLY A 40 9.33 -13.13 -8.20
C GLY A 40 8.42 -12.68 -7.06
N PHE A 41 7.74 -11.55 -7.20
CA PHE A 41 6.80 -11.07 -6.18
C PHE A 41 5.58 -11.97 -6.04
N LEU A 42 5.12 -12.59 -7.14
CA LEU A 42 4.08 -13.62 -7.09
C LEU A 42 4.55 -14.83 -6.28
N ALA A 43 5.79 -15.31 -6.49
CA ALA A 43 6.35 -16.43 -5.76
C ALA A 43 6.45 -16.14 -4.25
N PHE A 44 6.96 -14.96 -3.84
CA PHE A 44 6.95 -14.55 -2.43
C PHE A 44 5.52 -14.46 -1.87
N SER A 45 4.60 -13.90 -2.66
CA SER A 45 3.20 -13.79 -2.26
C SER A 45 2.54 -15.15 -2.04
N LEU A 46 2.78 -16.12 -2.92
CA LEU A 46 2.30 -17.49 -2.77
C LEU A 46 2.98 -18.23 -1.61
N ALA A 47 4.30 -18.05 -1.44
CA ALA A 47 5.03 -18.61 -0.32
C ALA A 47 4.45 -18.17 1.03
N SER A 48 3.91 -16.94 1.12
CA SER A 48 3.26 -16.44 2.33
C SER A 48 1.98 -17.19 2.73
N PHE A 49 1.46 -18.12 1.91
CA PHE A 49 0.35 -19.01 2.26
C PHE A 49 0.81 -20.39 2.75
N LEU A 50 2.10 -20.71 2.63
CA LEU A 50 2.62 -22.03 2.98
C LEU A 50 2.98 -22.06 4.48
N PRO A 51 2.36 -22.93 5.29
CA PRO A 51 2.71 -23.06 6.72
C PRO A 51 4.18 -23.45 6.93
N ALA A 52 4.78 -24.13 5.95
CA ALA A 52 6.21 -24.48 5.97
C ALA A 52 7.14 -23.26 6.07
N MET A 53 6.72 -22.08 5.63
CA MET A 53 7.53 -20.87 5.77
C MET A 53 7.60 -20.40 7.23
N ASP A 54 6.59 -20.71 8.05
CA ASP A 54 6.58 -20.34 9.47
C ASP A 54 7.49 -21.25 10.31
N ALA A 55 7.90 -22.42 9.79
CA ALA A 55 8.81 -23.34 10.47
C ALA A 55 10.24 -22.81 10.58
N ASN A 56 10.66 -21.89 9.70
CA ASN A 56 11.98 -21.28 9.74
C ASN A 56 11.86 -19.74 9.84
N PRO A 57 12.21 -19.13 10.99
CA PRO A 57 12.10 -17.70 11.21
C PRO A 57 12.84 -16.81 10.19
N ALA A 58 13.97 -17.29 9.66
CA ALA A 58 14.73 -16.55 8.66
C ALA A 58 13.97 -16.50 7.32
N PHE A 59 13.44 -17.63 6.86
CA PHE A 59 12.61 -17.69 5.65
C PHE A 59 11.33 -16.88 5.81
N LYS A 60 10.65 -17.00 6.96
CA LYS A 60 9.48 -16.19 7.29
C LYS A 60 9.78 -14.70 7.17
N THR A 61 10.89 -14.25 7.76
CA THR A 61 11.29 -12.84 7.73
C THR A 61 11.51 -12.35 6.29
N VAL A 62 12.16 -13.14 5.44
CA VAL A 62 12.38 -12.80 4.03
C VAL A 62 11.05 -12.74 3.27
N VAL A 63 10.18 -13.74 3.45
CA VAL A 63 8.86 -13.76 2.80
C VAL A 63 8.03 -12.55 3.25
N ASP A 64 7.96 -12.27 4.54
CA ASP A 64 7.20 -11.12 5.08
C ASP A 64 7.77 -9.77 4.59
N LEU A 65 9.08 -9.68 4.36
CA LEU A 65 9.70 -8.48 3.81
C LEU A 65 9.18 -8.14 2.40
N PHE A 66 8.95 -9.15 1.56
CA PHE A 66 8.50 -8.94 0.17
C PHE A 66 6.99 -9.09 -0.02
N ALA A 67 6.31 -9.87 0.81
CA ALA A 67 4.90 -10.24 0.65
C ALA A 67 3.96 -9.62 1.70
N SER A 68 4.47 -8.82 2.65
CA SER A 68 3.59 -8.13 3.61
C SER A 68 2.70 -7.07 2.94
N CYS A 69 1.54 -6.81 3.55
CA CYS A 69 0.64 -5.76 3.12
C CYS A 69 1.31 -4.38 3.06
N TYR A 70 2.16 -4.08 4.04
CA TYR A 70 2.94 -2.84 4.11
C TYR A 70 3.89 -2.67 2.93
N THR A 71 4.53 -3.75 2.45
CA THR A 71 5.37 -3.70 1.24
C THR A 71 4.52 -3.36 0.01
N GLY A 72 3.35 -4.00 -0.13
CA GLY A 72 2.38 -3.66 -1.18
C GLY A 72 1.93 -2.20 -1.11
N VAL A 73 1.56 -1.72 0.09
CA VAL A 73 1.16 -0.33 0.34
C VAL A 73 2.31 0.64 0.03
N ALA A 74 3.54 0.30 0.41
CA ALA A 74 4.72 1.11 0.13
C ALA A 74 4.95 1.30 -1.39
N PHE A 75 4.76 0.26 -2.21
CA PHE A 75 4.79 0.42 -3.68
C PHE A 75 3.75 1.43 -4.16
N TYR A 76 2.52 1.37 -3.63
CA TYR A 76 1.48 2.32 -3.98
C TYR A 76 1.77 3.74 -3.50
N LEU A 77 2.29 3.91 -2.29
CA LEU A 77 2.73 5.21 -1.79
C LEU A 77 3.82 5.79 -2.70
N VAL A 78 4.84 5.02 -3.08
CA VAL A 78 5.86 5.45 -4.04
C VAL A 78 5.20 5.89 -5.35
N VAL A 79 4.33 5.07 -5.94
CA VAL A 79 3.61 5.40 -7.19
C VAL A 79 2.78 6.69 -7.06
N MET A 80 2.14 6.92 -5.92
CA MET A 80 1.35 8.12 -5.67
C MET A 80 2.23 9.36 -5.51
N PHE A 81 3.23 9.30 -4.65
CA PHE A 81 4.12 10.42 -4.34
C PHE A 81 4.98 10.85 -5.53
N ILE A 82 5.50 9.92 -6.36
CA ILE A 82 6.24 10.31 -7.58
C ILE A 82 5.38 11.14 -8.55
N GLY A 83 4.05 11.01 -8.49
CA GLY A 83 3.11 11.81 -9.27
C GLY A 83 2.78 13.18 -8.67
N ALA A 84 3.31 13.48 -7.47
CA ALA A 84 3.20 14.75 -6.76
C ALA A 84 4.55 15.45 -6.57
N LEU A 85 5.63 14.90 -7.15
CA LEU A 85 6.98 15.47 -7.10
C LEU A 85 7.37 16.16 -8.42
N PRO A 86 8.32 17.12 -8.39
CA PRO A 86 8.72 17.87 -9.58
C PRO A 86 9.51 17.00 -10.56
N LYS A 87 9.11 17.05 -11.84
CA LYS A 87 9.72 16.24 -12.91
C LYS A 87 11.16 16.63 -13.27
N ARG A 88 11.68 17.73 -12.70
CA ARG A 88 13.08 18.16 -12.90
C ARG A 88 14.08 17.15 -12.34
N TRP A 89 13.72 16.41 -11.29
CA TRP A 89 14.60 15.46 -10.63
C TRP A 89 14.77 14.18 -11.45
N GLN A 90 16.03 13.74 -11.62
CA GLN A 90 16.35 12.53 -12.38
C GLN A 90 15.72 11.27 -11.76
N ALA A 91 15.74 11.16 -10.42
CA ALA A 91 15.11 10.06 -9.69
C ALA A 91 13.60 9.96 -10.00
N VAL A 92 12.88 11.10 -9.98
CA VAL A 92 11.44 11.14 -10.29
C VAL A 92 11.18 10.70 -11.72
N ARG A 93 11.96 11.16 -12.70
CA ARG A 93 11.82 10.72 -14.10
C ARG A 93 12.07 9.23 -14.28
N ARG A 94 13.09 8.67 -13.62
CA ARG A 94 13.40 7.25 -13.63
C ARG A 94 12.24 6.42 -13.07
N LEU A 95 11.71 6.81 -11.90
CA LEU A 95 10.58 6.10 -11.27
C LEU A 95 9.28 6.27 -12.07
N LEU A 96 9.03 7.44 -12.67
CA LEU A 96 7.88 7.65 -13.54
C LEU A 96 7.90 6.74 -14.77
N ALA A 97 9.09 6.43 -15.31
CA ALA A 97 9.24 5.52 -16.45
C ALA A 97 8.94 4.05 -16.11
N ALA A 98 9.06 3.65 -14.84
CA ALA A 98 8.74 2.32 -14.33
C ALA A 98 7.44 2.30 -13.49
N ARG A 99 6.65 3.39 -13.52
CA ARG A 99 5.49 3.58 -12.65
C ARG A 99 4.44 2.47 -12.76
N SER A 100 4.16 2.03 -13.99
CA SER A 100 3.18 0.97 -14.23
C SER A 100 3.68 -0.37 -13.69
N GLU A 101 4.96 -0.68 -13.87
CA GLU A 101 5.60 -1.88 -13.36
C GLU A 101 5.57 -1.94 -11.83
N LEU A 102 5.89 -0.81 -11.17
CA LEU A 102 5.79 -0.67 -9.71
C LEU A 102 4.36 -0.88 -9.19
N SER A 103 3.37 -0.31 -9.89
CA SER A 103 1.94 -0.50 -9.57
C SER A 103 1.52 -1.96 -9.71
N VAL A 104 1.98 -2.65 -10.76
CA VAL A 104 1.67 -4.07 -10.95
C VAL A 104 2.27 -4.93 -9.84
N ILE A 105 3.56 -4.73 -9.50
CA ILE A 105 4.23 -5.43 -8.41
C ILE A 105 3.50 -5.21 -7.08
N GLY A 106 3.24 -3.95 -6.72
CA GLY A 106 2.52 -3.62 -5.50
C GLY A 106 1.15 -4.30 -5.44
N GLY A 107 0.42 -4.31 -6.55
CA GLY A 107 -0.90 -4.95 -6.58
C GLY A 107 -0.88 -6.47 -6.57
N ILE A 108 0.19 -7.14 -7.04
CA ILE A 108 0.34 -8.60 -6.83
C ILE A 108 0.36 -8.91 -5.33
N VAL A 109 1.20 -8.16 -4.58
CA VAL A 109 1.32 -8.32 -3.12
C VAL A 109 0.01 -7.97 -2.41
N ILE A 110 -0.64 -6.85 -2.78
CA ILE A 110 -1.92 -6.45 -2.20
C ILE A 110 -3.04 -7.45 -2.53
N CYS A 111 -3.11 -7.98 -3.75
CA CYS A 111 -4.10 -9.01 -4.09
C CYS A 111 -3.93 -10.26 -3.24
N ALA A 112 -2.70 -10.73 -3.03
CA ALA A 112 -2.42 -11.85 -2.13
C ALA A 112 -2.86 -11.54 -0.70
N HIS A 113 -2.58 -10.33 -0.20
CA HIS A 113 -3.07 -9.91 1.12
C HIS A 113 -4.60 -9.87 1.18
N VAL A 114 -5.28 -9.32 0.17
CA VAL A 114 -6.74 -9.24 0.10
C VAL A 114 -7.36 -10.63 0.17
N VAL A 115 -6.80 -11.63 -0.54
CA VAL A 115 -7.29 -13.02 -0.45
C VAL A 115 -7.28 -13.54 0.99
N LYS A 116 -6.28 -13.17 1.80
CA LYS A 116 -6.20 -13.57 3.22
C LYS A 116 -7.25 -12.90 4.11
N VAL A 117 -7.68 -11.69 3.78
CA VAL A 117 -8.51 -10.86 4.68
C VAL A 117 -9.91 -10.56 4.16
N VAL A 118 -10.25 -10.94 2.92
CA VAL A 118 -11.54 -10.61 2.30
C VAL A 118 -12.73 -11.17 3.08
N PHE A 119 -12.55 -12.32 3.76
CA PHE A 119 -13.58 -12.92 4.61
C PHE A 119 -13.93 -12.07 5.85
N MET A 120 -13.08 -11.11 6.22
CA MET A 120 -13.35 -10.19 7.33
C MET A 120 -14.54 -9.27 7.05
N VAL A 121 -14.84 -8.99 5.79
CA VAL A 121 -15.99 -8.14 5.40
C VAL A 121 -17.31 -8.81 5.84
N PRO A 122 -17.67 -10.02 5.38
CA PRO A 122 -18.88 -10.67 5.86
C PRO A 122 -18.82 -10.99 7.35
N LEU A 123 -17.66 -11.34 7.91
CA LEU A 123 -17.51 -11.59 9.35
C LEU A 123 -17.88 -10.35 10.18
N SER A 124 -17.50 -9.16 9.72
CA SER A 124 -17.79 -7.89 10.41
C SER A 124 -19.27 -7.53 10.51
N LEU A 125 -20.11 -8.17 9.69
CA LEU A 125 -21.56 -7.99 9.70
C LEU A 125 -22.27 -9.03 10.58
N THR A 126 -21.53 -9.92 11.24
CA THR A 126 -22.06 -10.93 12.15
C THR A 126 -21.99 -10.47 13.60
N PHE A 127 -22.80 -11.08 14.47
CA PHE A 127 -22.76 -10.82 15.92
C PHE A 127 -21.42 -11.21 16.57
N TYR A 128 -20.66 -12.12 15.95
CA TYR A 128 -19.33 -12.52 16.43
C TYR A 128 -18.30 -11.38 16.37
N TRP A 129 -18.53 -10.35 15.55
CA TRP A 129 -17.57 -9.26 15.39
C TRP A 129 -17.27 -8.53 16.69
N GLY A 130 -18.32 -8.22 17.46
CA GLY A 130 -18.19 -7.59 18.77
C GLY A 130 -17.47 -8.49 19.78
N TYR A 131 -17.68 -9.80 19.72
CA TYR A 131 -16.99 -10.76 20.58
C TYR A 131 -15.49 -10.84 20.26
N ILE A 132 -15.11 -10.77 18.98
CA ILE A 132 -13.71 -10.86 18.55
C ILE A 132 -12.94 -9.58 18.90
N TRP A 133 -13.55 -8.40 18.69
CA TRP A 133 -12.85 -7.11 18.75
C TRP A 133 -13.18 -6.24 19.96
N GLY A 134 -14.21 -6.57 20.74
CA GLY A 134 -14.62 -5.78 21.91
C GLY A 134 -14.83 -4.29 21.56
N ASP A 135 -14.22 -3.40 22.34
CA ASP A 135 -14.29 -1.95 22.15
C ASP A 135 -13.66 -1.47 20.82
N ALA A 136 -12.81 -2.28 20.19
CA ALA A 136 -12.23 -1.98 18.88
C ALA A 136 -13.20 -2.29 17.72
N ALA A 137 -14.29 -3.01 17.97
CA ALA A 137 -15.22 -3.47 16.93
C ALA A 137 -15.73 -2.36 15.99
N PRO A 138 -16.09 -1.15 16.47
CA PRO A 138 -16.52 -0.07 15.58
C PRO A 138 -15.42 0.38 14.60
N TYR A 139 -14.18 0.57 15.09
CA TYR A 139 -13.05 0.98 14.26
C TYR A 139 -12.70 -0.08 13.21
N MET A 140 -12.69 -1.35 13.64
CA MET A 140 -12.38 -2.47 12.75
C MET A 140 -13.48 -2.67 11.71
N LEU A 141 -14.76 -2.48 12.07
CA LEU A 141 -15.87 -2.54 11.11
C LEU A 141 -15.76 -1.43 10.06
N LEU A 142 -15.50 -0.20 10.50
CA LEU A 142 -15.26 0.94 9.61
C LEU A 142 -14.08 0.66 8.66
N ALA A 143 -12.98 0.14 9.19
CA ALA A 143 -11.81 -0.22 8.39
C ALA A 143 -12.11 -1.33 7.38
N CYS A 144 -12.67 -2.46 7.81
CA CYS A 144 -12.86 -3.61 6.92
C CYS A 144 -13.95 -3.36 5.87
N THR A 145 -15.09 -2.81 6.29
CA THR A 145 -16.30 -2.78 5.45
C THR A 145 -16.54 -1.42 4.83
N VAL A 146 -16.54 -0.35 5.64
CA VAL A 146 -16.89 0.99 5.14
C VAL A 146 -15.78 1.58 4.29
N ILE A 147 -14.51 1.42 4.69
CA ILE A 147 -13.35 1.93 3.94
C ILE A 147 -12.74 0.85 3.05
N GLY A 148 -12.56 -0.37 3.57
CA GLY A 148 -11.88 -1.46 2.88
C GLY A 148 -12.56 -1.88 1.58
N ALA A 149 -13.89 -2.00 1.53
CA ALA A 149 -14.60 -2.41 0.31
C ALA A 149 -14.51 -1.35 -0.81
N PRO A 150 -14.80 -0.05 -0.57
CA PRO A 150 -14.53 0.99 -1.59
C PRO A 150 -13.06 1.10 -1.99
N LEU A 151 -12.14 0.93 -1.03
CA LEU A 151 -10.70 0.94 -1.29
C LEU A 151 -10.32 -0.16 -2.29
N LEU A 152 -10.85 -1.38 -2.09
CA LEU A 152 -10.61 -2.51 -2.99
C LEU A 152 -11.07 -2.21 -4.42
N VAL A 153 -12.24 -1.59 -4.58
CA VAL A 153 -12.75 -1.19 -5.91
C VAL A 153 -11.85 -0.11 -6.54
N CYS A 154 -11.48 0.91 -5.77
CA CYS A 154 -10.59 1.99 -6.23
C CYS A 154 -9.17 1.50 -6.54
N PHE A 155 -8.77 0.35 -6.00
CA PHE A 155 -7.51 -0.33 -6.26
C PHE A 155 -7.58 -1.24 -7.50
N LEU A 156 -8.57 -2.14 -7.58
CA LEU A 156 -8.62 -3.19 -8.60
C LEU A 156 -8.71 -2.60 -10.01
N VAL A 157 -9.54 -1.57 -10.21
CA VAL A 157 -9.78 -1.02 -11.55
C VAL A 157 -8.50 -0.35 -12.10
N PRO A 158 -7.80 0.56 -11.37
CA PRO A 158 -6.51 1.10 -11.83
C PRO A 158 -5.39 0.06 -11.92
N TRP A 159 -5.40 -0.97 -11.07
CA TRP A 159 -4.39 -2.02 -11.10
C TRP A 159 -4.53 -2.91 -12.35
N ILE A 160 -5.73 -3.42 -12.65
CA ILE A 160 -5.99 -4.22 -13.87
C ILE A 160 -5.62 -3.41 -15.13
N THR A 161 -5.93 -2.12 -15.14
CA THR A 161 -5.60 -1.24 -16.27
C THR A 161 -4.13 -0.82 -16.35
N SER A 162 -3.31 -1.17 -15.36
CA SER A 162 -1.85 -0.97 -15.37
C SER A 162 -1.11 -2.04 -16.18
N PHE A 163 -1.72 -3.22 -16.41
CA PHE A 163 -1.13 -4.25 -17.26
C PHE A 163 -1.07 -3.79 -18.71
N LYS A 164 0.11 -3.93 -19.36
CA LYS A 164 0.35 -3.49 -20.75
C LYS A 164 -0.65 -4.08 -21.73
N ALA A 165 -1.02 -5.35 -21.55
CA ALA A 165 -2.00 -6.04 -22.39
C ALA A 165 -3.39 -5.39 -22.34
N VAL A 166 -3.84 -4.94 -21.16
CA VAL A 166 -5.11 -4.22 -20.99
C VAL A 166 -4.97 -2.79 -21.48
N ARG A 167 -3.88 -2.11 -21.09
CA ARG A 167 -3.61 -0.71 -21.45
C ARG A 167 -3.63 -0.46 -22.95
N LYS A 168 -3.05 -1.37 -23.75
CA LYS A 168 -2.98 -1.26 -25.22
C LYS A 168 -4.36 -1.30 -25.88
N LYS A 169 -5.35 -1.93 -25.25
CA LYS A 169 -6.73 -2.05 -25.75
C LYS A 169 -7.62 -0.86 -25.38
N MET A 170 -7.13 0.08 -24.57
CA MET A 170 -7.92 1.20 -24.06
C MET A 170 -7.58 2.53 -24.75
N ARG A 171 -8.62 3.32 -25.07
CA ARG A 171 -8.45 4.70 -25.53
C ARG A 171 -7.71 5.54 -24.46
N PRO A 172 -6.78 6.43 -24.85
CA PRO A 172 -6.03 7.26 -23.90
C PRO A 172 -6.92 8.10 -22.96
N ALA A 173 -8.02 8.64 -23.46
CA ALA A 173 -8.97 9.43 -22.67
C ALA A 173 -9.66 8.59 -21.58
N THR A 174 -10.15 7.41 -21.93
CA THR A 174 -10.79 6.47 -21.00
C THR A 174 -9.83 6.03 -19.91
N TRP A 175 -8.59 5.68 -20.28
CA TRP A 175 -7.57 5.31 -19.29
C TRP A 175 -7.26 6.44 -18.32
N LYS A 176 -7.14 7.68 -18.80
CA LYS A 176 -6.96 8.85 -17.91
C LYS A 176 -8.13 9.00 -16.94
N LYS A 177 -9.37 8.76 -17.37
CA LYS A 177 -10.56 8.80 -16.50
C LYS A 177 -10.50 7.72 -15.43
N VAL A 178 -10.18 6.48 -15.80
CA VAL A 178 -10.02 5.36 -14.86
C VAL A 178 -8.93 5.63 -13.83
N GLN A 179 -7.79 6.15 -14.26
CA GLN A 179 -6.67 6.46 -13.36
C GLN A 179 -6.97 7.62 -12.40
N ARG A 180 -8.08 8.37 -12.56
CA ARG A 180 -8.53 9.32 -11.54
C ARG A 180 -9.01 8.62 -10.26
N LEU A 181 -9.35 7.34 -10.31
CA LEU A 181 -9.64 6.53 -9.11
C LEU A 181 -8.43 6.43 -8.17
N ALA A 182 -7.22 6.74 -8.63
CA ALA A 182 -6.05 6.85 -7.78
C ALA A 182 -6.22 7.91 -6.66
N TYR A 183 -6.99 8.98 -6.90
CA TYR A 183 -7.22 10.01 -5.88
C TYR A 183 -8.06 9.52 -4.69
N PRO A 184 -9.28 8.99 -4.88
CA PRO A 184 -10.01 8.37 -3.78
C PRO A 184 -9.28 7.15 -3.21
N PHE A 185 -8.56 6.37 -4.03
CA PHE A 185 -7.70 5.30 -3.53
C PHE A 185 -6.69 5.78 -2.48
N MET A 186 -5.97 6.89 -2.72
CA MET A 186 -5.01 7.41 -1.75
C MET A 186 -5.68 7.88 -0.45
N ALA A 187 -6.82 8.57 -0.56
CA ALA A 187 -7.56 9.01 0.61
C ALA A 187 -8.05 7.82 1.46
N LEU A 188 -8.63 6.82 0.79
CA LEU A 188 -9.11 5.59 1.43
C LEU A 188 -7.97 4.76 2.01
N LEU A 189 -6.81 4.69 1.34
CA LEU A 189 -5.62 3.98 1.83
C LEU A 189 -5.10 4.60 3.13
N VAL A 190 -5.04 5.94 3.19
CA VAL A 190 -4.64 6.65 4.41
C VAL A 190 -5.65 6.43 5.53
N ALA A 191 -6.95 6.58 5.23
CA ALA A 191 -8.01 6.33 6.21
C ALA A 191 -7.97 4.89 6.74
N GLN A 192 -7.76 3.90 5.85
CA GLN A 192 -7.61 2.49 6.22
C GLN A 192 -6.45 2.28 7.19
N GLY A 193 -5.28 2.86 6.90
CA GLY A 193 -4.10 2.75 7.76
C GLY A 193 -4.31 3.39 9.14
N ILE A 194 -4.99 4.54 9.20
CA ILE A 194 -5.34 5.20 10.46
C ILE A 194 -6.30 4.34 11.27
N LEU A 195 -7.40 3.89 10.66
CA LEU A 195 -8.45 3.11 11.35
C LEU A 195 -7.94 1.76 11.83
N LEU A 196 -7.13 1.05 11.03
CA LEU A 196 -6.53 -0.21 11.46
C LEU A 196 -5.53 0.00 12.61
N GLY A 197 -4.69 1.04 12.53
CA GLY A 197 -3.78 1.35 13.63
C GLY A 197 -4.54 1.73 14.91
N MET A 198 -5.61 2.53 14.82
CA MET A 198 -6.43 2.89 15.99
C MET A 198 -7.19 1.69 16.55
N GLY A 199 -7.81 0.90 15.67
CA GLY A 199 -8.53 -0.31 16.06
C GLY A 199 -7.63 -1.30 16.78
N HIS A 200 -6.43 -1.54 16.26
CA HIS A 200 -5.46 -2.40 16.94
C HIS A 200 -4.94 -1.79 18.26
N ALA A 201 -4.71 -0.47 18.33
CA ALA A 201 -4.30 0.18 19.59
C ALA A 201 -5.37 0.03 20.68
N VAL A 202 -6.66 0.21 20.33
CA VAL A 202 -7.79 -0.02 21.25
C VAL A 202 -7.87 -1.50 21.63
N TYR A 203 -7.68 -2.40 20.67
CA TYR A 203 -7.77 -3.84 20.88
C TYR A 203 -6.74 -4.38 21.86
N VAL A 204 -5.48 -3.93 21.76
CA VAL A 204 -4.42 -4.39 22.67
C VAL A 204 -4.42 -3.69 24.02
N GLY A 205 -5.05 -2.51 24.14
CA GLY A 205 -5.09 -1.72 25.37
C GLY A 205 -3.82 -0.90 25.63
N THR A 206 -3.89 0.10 26.51
CA THR A 206 -2.78 1.06 26.75
C THR A 206 -1.57 0.45 27.45
N ASP A 207 -1.75 -0.65 28.18
CA ASP A 207 -0.69 -1.31 28.94
C ASP A 207 0.16 -2.26 28.07
N ALA A 208 -0.29 -2.54 26.83
CA ALA A 208 0.42 -3.43 25.94
C ALA A 208 1.67 -2.76 25.33
N SER A 209 2.78 -3.52 25.28
CA SER A 209 4.04 -3.06 24.68
C SER A 209 3.92 -2.68 23.19
N GLU A 210 2.90 -3.18 22.50
CA GLU A 210 2.62 -2.91 21.08
C GLU A 210 1.77 -1.65 20.86
N PHE A 211 1.13 -1.12 21.91
CA PHE A 211 0.27 0.06 21.84
C PHE A 211 0.97 1.27 21.18
N PRO A 212 2.20 1.65 21.57
CA PRO A 212 2.90 2.77 20.94
C PRO A 212 3.11 2.58 19.44
N THR A 213 3.34 1.34 19.00
CA THR A 213 3.57 0.99 17.59
C THR A 213 2.31 1.22 16.76
N TYR A 214 1.14 0.84 17.29
CA TYR A 214 -0.14 1.04 16.61
C TYR A 214 -0.52 2.51 16.51
N VAL A 215 -0.32 3.28 17.60
CA VAL A 215 -0.51 4.74 17.60
C VAL A 215 0.45 5.41 16.61
N ALA A 216 1.74 5.06 16.63
CA ALA A 216 2.74 5.58 15.71
C ALA A 216 2.39 5.24 14.24
N THR A 217 1.81 4.07 14.00
CA THR A 217 1.33 3.66 12.67
C THR A 217 0.20 4.58 12.20
N SER A 218 -0.81 4.83 13.03
CA SER A 218 -1.92 5.74 12.69
C SER A 218 -1.43 7.16 12.41
N VAL A 219 -0.56 7.71 13.28
CA VAL A 219 0.04 9.04 13.09
C VAL A 219 0.85 9.09 11.80
N THR A 220 1.60 8.05 11.48
CA THR A 220 2.40 7.97 10.26
C THR A 220 1.53 8.06 9.00
N TYR A 221 0.43 7.31 8.94
CA TYR A 221 -0.50 7.41 7.81
C TYR A 221 -1.12 8.81 7.69
N ALA A 222 -1.49 9.44 8.81
CA ALA A 222 -2.01 10.79 8.82
C ALA A 222 -0.99 11.81 8.26
N VAL A 223 0.27 11.75 8.73
CA VAL A 223 1.37 12.59 8.24
C VAL A 223 1.60 12.38 6.75
N MET A 224 1.63 11.12 6.28
CA MET A 224 1.77 10.81 4.86
C MET A 224 0.62 11.38 4.03
N GLY A 225 -0.62 11.29 4.51
CA GLY A 225 -1.79 11.87 3.84
C GLY A 225 -1.68 13.38 3.69
N ILE A 226 -1.34 14.08 4.79
CA ILE A 226 -1.15 15.54 4.81
C ILE A 226 0.00 15.94 3.88
N ALA A 227 1.14 15.26 3.96
CA ALA A 227 2.30 15.52 3.11
C ALA A 227 1.98 15.34 1.62
N TYR A 228 1.25 14.27 1.27
CA TYR A 228 0.80 14.04 -0.10
C TYR A 228 -0.09 15.17 -0.60
N LEU A 229 -1.08 15.58 0.20
CA LEU A 229 -2.00 16.66 -0.15
C LEU A 229 -1.27 17.99 -0.34
N ALA A 230 -0.39 18.35 0.59
CA ALA A 230 0.43 19.56 0.54
C ALA A 230 1.28 19.61 -0.74
N LEU A 231 1.99 18.53 -1.05
CA LEU A 231 2.79 18.41 -2.28
C LEU A 231 1.91 18.56 -3.54
N LYS A 232 0.74 17.93 -3.54
CA LYS A 232 -0.16 17.96 -4.69
C LYS A 232 -0.74 19.36 -4.93
N LEU A 233 -1.11 20.07 -3.87
CA LEU A 233 -1.61 21.44 -3.94
C LEU A 233 -0.51 22.40 -4.40
N HIS A 234 0.68 22.32 -3.80
CA HIS A 234 1.85 23.12 -4.20
C HIS A 234 2.16 22.95 -5.70
N MET A 235 2.16 21.71 -6.20
CA MET A 235 2.40 21.43 -7.62
C MET A 235 1.32 22.01 -8.54
N ARG A 236 0.06 22.08 -8.11
CA ARG A 236 -1.02 22.71 -8.88
C ARG A 236 -0.82 24.23 -8.96
N PHE A 237 -0.50 24.88 -7.84
CA PHE A 237 -0.27 26.33 -7.80
C PHE A 237 0.97 26.74 -8.60
N SER A 238 2.10 26.04 -8.43
CA SER A 238 3.34 26.32 -9.17
C SER A 238 3.17 26.12 -10.69
N SER A 239 2.31 25.19 -11.13
CA SER A 239 2.01 25.00 -12.55
C SER A 239 1.05 26.03 -13.13
N SER A 240 0.31 26.76 -12.28
CA SER A 240 -0.57 27.86 -12.69
C SER A 240 0.25 29.12 -12.96
N HIS A 241 1.14 29.50 -12.03
CA HIS A 241 1.99 30.70 -12.18
C HIS A 241 3.05 30.58 -13.29
N ALA A 242 3.38 29.37 -13.76
CA ALA A 242 4.29 29.19 -14.89
C ALA A 242 3.62 29.36 -16.27
N LYS A 243 2.30 29.63 -16.30
CA LYS A 243 1.51 29.84 -17.52
C LYS A 243 1.04 31.29 -17.68
N ASP A 244 1.29 32.12 -16.68
CA ASP A 244 1.10 33.57 -16.68
C ASP A 244 2.44 34.24 -17.02
#